data_AF-K0JKG7-F1
#
_entry.id   AF-K0JKG7-F1
#
_cell.length_a   1.000
_cell.length_b   1.000
_cell.length_c   1.000
_cell.angle_alpha   90.00
_cell.angle_beta   90.00
_cell.angle_gamma   90.00
#
_symmetry.space_group_name_H-M   'P 1'
#
loop_
_entity.id
_entity.type
_entity.pdbx_description
1 polymer ?
#
loop_
_entity_poly.entity_id
_entity_poly.type
_entity_poly.pdbx_seq_one_letter_code
_entity_poly.pdbx_strand_id
1 'polypeptide(L)'
;MIIEAIVNGKYFTNPSRHHGIVFEGGKYGDRAVLIGLSDEREVYQALIDIGAVAGNNLKLEEYTKVSKNVDGQQLDVFVTWDGLGKEIPFAEIIKSDDVRDMDIRFGGNFEAAKENRTGCILCLDSCPIAITSDAAYATAELDSKKIDKFIIEDVLPKDGEKVSVIFRIK
;
A
#
# COMPACT_ATOMS: atom_id res chain seq x y z
N MET A 1 -0.76 14.31 -2.21
CA MET A 1 -1.05 14.32 -0.75
C MET A 1 0.11 13.67 0.01
N ILE A 2 0.20 13.89 1.31
CA ILE A 2 1.24 13.31 2.19
C ILE A 2 0.55 12.70 3.40
N ILE A 3 0.97 11.50 3.81
CA ILE A 3 0.55 10.86 5.06
C ILE A 3 1.77 10.53 5.91
N GLU A 4 1.62 10.53 7.23
CA GLU A 4 2.64 10.01 8.12
C GLU A 4 2.48 8.50 8.30
N ALA A 5 3.60 7.81 8.42
CA ALA A 5 3.65 6.38 8.72
C ALA A 5 4.84 6.04 9.60
N ILE A 6 4.81 4.86 10.22
CA ILE A 6 5.88 4.30 11.05
C ILE A 6 6.47 3.09 10.34
N VAL A 7 7.79 2.97 10.31
CA VAL A 7 8.47 1.80 9.75
C VAL A 7 8.23 0.58 10.64
N ASN A 8 7.77 -0.53 10.03
CA ASN A 8 7.58 -1.80 10.72
C ASN A 8 8.74 -2.75 10.42
N GLY A 9 9.76 -2.73 11.28
CA GLY A 9 10.99 -3.50 11.14
C GLY A 9 10.81 -5.01 11.22
N LYS A 10 9.63 -5.51 11.60
CA LYS A 10 9.27 -6.92 11.45
C LYS A 10 9.51 -7.43 10.03
N TYR A 11 9.30 -6.57 9.04
CA TYR A 11 9.39 -6.90 7.62
C TYR A 11 10.80 -6.74 7.03
N PHE A 12 11.82 -6.40 7.82
CA PHE A 12 13.22 -6.54 7.42
C PHE A 12 13.60 -8.02 7.25
N THR A 13 13.00 -8.90 8.06
CA THR A 13 13.34 -10.34 8.12
C THR A 13 12.15 -11.26 7.83
N ASN A 14 10.92 -10.78 8.01
CA ASN A 14 9.71 -11.55 7.67
C ASN A 14 9.08 -11.02 6.38
N PRO A 15 8.51 -11.89 5.52
CA PRO A 15 7.84 -11.42 4.33
C PRO A 15 6.47 -10.82 4.65
N SER A 16 6.18 -9.67 4.05
CA SER A 16 4.82 -9.16 3.87
C SER A 16 4.20 -9.86 2.68
N ARG A 17 2.96 -10.29 2.86
CA ARG A 17 2.20 -11.06 1.85
C ARG A 17 1.24 -10.21 1.04
N HIS A 18 0.88 -9.01 1.49
CA HIS A 18 -0.14 -8.19 0.82
C HIS A 18 -0.15 -6.74 1.31
N HIS A 19 0.15 -6.50 2.59
CA HIS A 19 -0.03 -5.18 3.19
C HIS A 19 1.21 -4.30 3.02
N GLY A 20 1.06 -3.20 2.29
CA GLY A 20 2.07 -2.16 2.14
C GLY A 20 1.92 -1.10 3.24
N ILE A 21 0.78 -0.41 3.26
CA ILE A 21 0.45 0.64 4.23
C ILE A 21 -0.93 0.37 4.81
N VAL A 22 -1.04 0.28 6.13
CA VAL A 22 -2.31 0.11 6.85
C VAL A 22 -2.38 1.07 8.02
N PHE A 23 -3.52 1.74 8.18
CA PHE A 23 -3.80 2.62 9.31
C PHE A 23 -3.71 1.86 10.65
N GLU A 24 -3.01 2.43 11.64
CA GLU A 24 -2.81 1.82 12.96
C GLU A 24 -4.13 1.45 13.67
N GLY A 25 -5.19 2.23 13.48
CA GLY A 25 -6.51 1.97 14.08
C GLY A 25 -7.33 0.91 13.34
N GLY A 26 -6.85 0.40 12.21
CA GLY A 26 -7.49 -0.64 11.43
C GLY A 26 -7.25 -2.04 11.98
N LYS A 27 -8.10 -2.99 11.57
CA LYS A 27 -8.00 -4.42 11.96
C LYS A 27 -6.63 -5.04 11.63
N TYR A 28 -5.92 -4.52 10.64
CA TYR A 28 -4.62 -5.04 10.19
C TYR A 28 -3.46 -4.05 10.41
N GLY A 29 -3.63 -3.05 11.29
CA GLY A 29 -2.64 -1.97 11.49
C GLY A 29 -1.23 -2.45 11.85
N ASP A 30 -1.09 -3.62 12.46
CA ASP A 30 0.21 -4.22 12.83
C ASP A 30 0.83 -5.12 11.74
N ARG A 31 0.17 -5.28 10.59
CA ARG A 31 0.53 -6.27 9.55
C ARG A 31 1.08 -5.68 8.27
N ALA A 32 1.37 -4.39 8.26
CA ALA A 32 1.86 -3.67 7.09
C ALA A 32 3.35 -3.33 7.20
N VAL A 33 3.99 -3.19 6.05
CA VAL A 33 5.39 -2.71 5.92
C VAL A 33 5.55 -1.32 6.54
N LEU A 34 4.59 -0.44 6.29
CA LEU A 34 4.47 0.85 6.98
C LEU A 34 3.13 0.93 7.71
N ILE A 35 3.17 1.36 8.95
CA ILE A 35 1.97 1.59 9.77
C ILE A 35 1.54 3.04 9.54
N GLY A 36 0.45 3.26 8.81
CA GLY A 36 -0.09 4.59 8.54
C GLY A 36 -0.68 5.22 9.79
N LEU A 37 -0.44 6.52 9.99
CA LEU A 37 -1.04 7.31 11.07
C LEU A 37 -2.30 8.07 10.61
N SER A 38 -2.52 8.13 9.30
CA SER A 38 -3.73 8.70 8.71
C SER A 38 -4.80 7.63 8.49
N ASP A 39 -6.05 7.99 8.72
CA ASP A 39 -7.20 7.10 8.50
C ASP A 39 -7.38 6.82 6.99
N GLU A 40 -7.71 5.57 6.63
CA GLU A 40 -7.91 5.20 5.22
C GLU A 40 -8.99 6.04 4.54
N ARG A 41 -9.95 6.56 5.32
CA ARG A 41 -11.05 7.40 4.83
C ARG A 41 -10.58 8.79 4.47
N GLU A 42 -9.67 9.34 5.26
CA GLU A 42 -9.03 10.63 4.96
C GLU A 42 -8.17 10.51 3.71
N VAL A 43 -7.44 9.39 3.56
CA VAL A 43 -6.65 9.13 2.34
C VAL A 43 -7.54 9.02 1.12
N TYR A 44 -8.64 8.26 1.20
CA TYR A 44 -9.60 8.18 0.10
C TYR A 44 -10.15 9.54 -0.29
N GLN A 45 -10.61 10.34 0.68
CA GLN A 45 -11.16 11.66 0.41
C GLN A 45 -10.10 12.59 -0.17
N ALA A 46 -8.88 12.59 0.38
CA ALA A 46 -7.79 13.41 -0.12
C ALA A 46 -7.41 13.05 -1.56
N LEU A 47 -7.45 11.77 -1.95
CA LEU A 47 -7.24 11.33 -3.34
C LEU A 47 -8.34 11.85 -4.27
N ILE A 48 -9.60 11.80 -3.84
CA ILE A 48 -10.73 12.38 -4.57
C ILE A 48 -10.59 13.90 -4.70
N ASP A 49 -10.19 14.59 -3.64
CA ASP A 49 -10.04 16.05 -3.61
C ASP A 49 -8.94 16.56 -4.54
N ILE A 50 -7.87 15.78 -4.73
CA ILE A 50 -6.82 16.08 -5.72
C ILE A 50 -7.20 15.67 -7.16
N GLY A 51 -8.40 15.11 -7.36
CA GLY A 51 -8.95 14.76 -8.67
C GLY A 51 -8.61 13.34 -9.16
N ALA A 52 -8.20 12.42 -8.27
CA ALA A 52 -7.92 11.04 -8.66
C ALA A 52 -9.20 10.30 -9.04
N VAL A 53 -9.13 9.49 -10.09
CA VAL A 53 -10.26 8.69 -10.58
C VAL A 53 -10.16 7.26 -10.05
N ALA A 54 -11.15 6.85 -9.27
CA ALA A 54 -11.24 5.50 -8.73
C ALA A 54 -11.55 4.47 -9.83
N GLY A 55 -10.88 3.32 -9.81
CA GLY A 55 -11.16 2.23 -10.75
C GLY A 55 -12.43 1.45 -10.43
N ASN A 56 -12.67 1.12 -9.14
CA ASN A 56 -13.82 0.36 -8.65
C ASN A 56 -14.14 -0.92 -9.45
N ASN A 57 -13.12 -1.58 -9.99
CA ASN A 57 -13.27 -2.71 -10.92
C ASN A 57 -13.31 -4.08 -10.23
N LEU A 58 -12.78 -4.19 -9.01
CA LEU A 58 -12.68 -5.44 -8.26
C LEU A 58 -13.88 -5.64 -7.33
N LYS A 59 -14.29 -6.90 -7.14
CA LYS A 59 -15.34 -7.30 -6.20
C LYS A 59 -14.74 -8.08 -5.02
N LEU A 60 -15.40 -8.02 -3.86
CA LEU A 60 -14.93 -8.71 -2.65
C LEU A 60 -14.76 -10.23 -2.83
N GLU A 61 -15.56 -10.85 -3.71
CA GLU A 61 -15.47 -12.28 -4.06
C GLU A 61 -14.14 -12.66 -4.73
N GLU A 62 -13.40 -11.68 -5.27
CA GLU A 62 -12.11 -11.85 -5.93
C GLU A 62 -10.94 -11.80 -4.94
N TYR A 63 -11.19 -11.40 -3.68
CA TYR A 63 -10.16 -11.27 -2.63
C TYR A 63 -9.33 -12.55 -2.42
N THR A 64 -9.93 -13.73 -2.61
CA THR A 64 -9.28 -15.03 -2.38
C THR A 64 -8.89 -15.77 -3.65
N LYS A 65 -9.01 -15.12 -4.82
CA LYS A 65 -8.79 -15.75 -6.13
C LYS A 65 -7.81 -14.92 -6.93
N VAL A 66 -6.86 -15.60 -7.58
CA VAL A 66 -6.06 -15.00 -8.65
C VAL A 66 -6.98 -14.73 -9.84
N SER A 67 -7.44 -13.48 -9.99
CA SER A 67 -8.40 -13.11 -11.03
C SER A 67 -7.93 -11.92 -11.87
N LYS A 68 -7.78 -10.74 -11.27
CA LYS A 68 -7.67 -9.47 -11.98
C LYS A 68 -6.74 -8.51 -11.29
N ASN A 69 -6.33 -7.50 -12.06
CA ASN A 69 -5.53 -6.39 -11.58
C ASN A 69 -6.47 -5.21 -11.29
N VAL A 70 -6.12 -4.40 -10.29
CA VAL A 70 -6.88 -3.19 -9.96
C VAL A 70 -6.76 -2.18 -11.10
N ASP A 71 -7.85 -1.47 -11.40
CA ASP A 71 -7.86 -0.33 -12.32
C ASP A 71 -7.93 0.99 -11.56
N GLY A 72 -7.85 2.09 -12.28
CA GLY A 72 -7.99 3.44 -11.73
C GLY A 72 -6.80 4.32 -12.08
N GLN A 73 -6.80 5.50 -11.49
CA GLN A 73 -5.74 6.49 -11.70
C GLN A 73 -4.40 5.95 -11.19
N GLN A 74 -3.37 6.04 -12.03
CA GLN A 74 -2.00 5.71 -11.65
C GLN A 74 -1.46 6.78 -10.69
N LEU A 75 -0.78 6.30 -9.64
CA LEU A 75 -0.22 7.13 -8.59
C LEU A 75 1.28 6.85 -8.47
N ASP A 76 2.07 7.91 -8.41
CA ASP A 76 3.46 7.81 -7.98
C ASP A 76 3.52 7.93 -6.45
N VAL A 77 4.13 6.93 -5.80
CA VAL A 77 4.25 6.86 -4.35
C VAL A 77 5.71 6.95 -3.95
N PHE A 78 6.01 7.89 -3.04
CA PHE A 78 7.34 8.13 -2.52
C PHE A 78 7.35 8.08 -1.00
N VAL A 79 8.52 7.82 -0.43
CA VAL A 79 8.79 7.86 1.00
C VAL A 79 9.91 8.87 1.26
N THR A 80 9.73 9.69 2.28
CA THR A 80 10.73 10.67 2.75
C THR A 80 10.65 10.78 4.28
N TRP A 81 11.61 11.42 4.92
CA TRP A 81 11.59 11.73 6.34
C TRP A 81 12.48 12.93 6.65
N ASP A 82 12.29 13.49 7.84
CA ASP A 82 13.06 14.63 8.31
C ASP A 82 14.56 14.32 8.32
N GLY A 83 15.33 15.16 7.60
CA GLY A 83 16.78 15.02 7.48
C GLY A 83 17.27 14.19 6.28
N LEU A 84 16.39 13.50 5.54
CA LEU A 84 16.80 12.78 4.33
C LEU A 84 17.14 13.73 3.16
N GLY A 85 16.32 14.77 2.96
CA GLY A 85 16.50 15.75 1.89
C GLY A 85 16.24 15.22 0.46
N LYS A 86 15.70 14.02 0.31
CA LYS A 86 15.28 13.41 -0.97
C LYS A 86 13.98 12.63 -0.82
N GLU A 87 13.42 12.22 -1.94
CA GLU A 87 12.25 11.32 -2.01
C GLU A 87 12.70 9.99 -2.60
N ILE A 88 12.29 8.89 -1.96
CA ILE A 88 12.62 7.53 -2.39
C ILE A 88 11.35 6.91 -2.97
N PRO A 89 11.35 6.40 -4.21
CA PRO A 89 10.20 5.69 -4.74
C PRO A 89 9.82 4.51 -3.84
N PHE A 90 8.51 4.27 -3.63
CA PHE A 90 8.05 3.18 -2.78
C PHE A 90 8.53 1.80 -3.30
N ALA A 91 8.69 1.65 -4.61
CA ALA A 91 9.28 0.45 -5.20
C ALA A 91 10.71 0.17 -4.71
N GLU A 92 11.51 1.21 -4.42
CA GLU A 92 12.89 1.08 -3.97
C GLU A 92 13.02 0.71 -2.49
N ILE A 93 11.93 0.77 -1.71
CA ILE A 93 11.95 0.32 -0.31
C ILE A 93 11.52 -1.16 -0.16
N ILE A 94 10.99 -1.76 -1.22
CA ILE A 94 10.49 -3.14 -1.23
C ILE A 94 11.43 -4.05 -2.02
N LYS A 95 11.85 -5.15 -1.38
CA LYS A 95 12.55 -6.26 -2.02
C LYS A 95 11.59 -7.41 -2.26
N SER A 96 11.60 -7.99 -3.45
CA SER A 96 10.83 -9.19 -3.76
C SER A 96 11.67 -10.21 -4.52
N ASP A 97 11.27 -11.47 -4.46
CA ASP A 97 11.77 -12.55 -5.30
C ASP A 97 11.21 -12.51 -6.73
N ASP A 98 10.00 -11.97 -6.93
CA ASP A 98 9.41 -11.64 -8.24
C ASP A 98 9.43 -10.11 -8.43
N VAL A 99 10.39 -9.61 -9.21
CA VAL A 99 10.57 -8.17 -9.45
C VAL A 99 9.75 -7.73 -10.67
N ARG A 100 8.75 -6.89 -10.43
CA ARG A 100 7.96 -6.21 -11.45
C ARG A 100 7.95 -4.71 -11.19
N ASP A 101 7.78 -3.93 -12.26
CA ASP A 101 7.61 -2.49 -12.13
C ASP A 101 6.31 -2.22 -11.37
N MET A 102 6.44 -1.61 -10.19
CA MET A 102 5.32 -1.33 -9.31
C MET A 102 4.36 -0.34 -9.99
N ASP A 103 3.07 -0.70 -10.04
CA ASP A 103 2.02 0.11 -10.66
C ASP A 103 0.95 0.42 -9.63
N ILE A 104 1.17 1.43 -8.79
CA ILE A 104 0.18 1.81 -7.78
C ILE A 104 -0.99 2.50 -8.45
N ARG A 105 -2.19 1.96 -8.22
CA ARG A 105 -3.44 2.54 -8.72
C ARG A 105 -4.42 2.84 -7.61
N PHE A 106 -5.23 3.86 -7.86
CA PHE A 106 -6.35 4.21 -7.02
C PHE A 106 -7.56 3.30 -7.30
N GLY A 107 -7.65 2.20 -6.56
CA GLY A 107 -8.76 1.25 -6.67
C GLY A 107 -10.09 1.84 -6.20
N GLY A 108 -10.06 2.67 -5.14
CA GLY A 108 -11.23 3.40 -4.65
C GLY A 108 -12.26 2.55 -3.90
N ASN A 109 -11.85 1.37 -3.41
CA ASN A 109 -12.71 0.37 -2.73
C ASN A 109 -13.18 0.79 -1.32
N PHE A 110 -13.61 2.04 -1.17
CA PHE A 110 -13.91 2.67 0.11
C PHE A 110 -15.03 1.98 0.90
N GLU A 111 -16.12 1.59 0.25
CA GLU A 111 -17.23 0.93 0.96
C GLU A 111 -16.79 -0.41 1.56
N ALA A 112 -16.01 -1.20 0.81
CA ALA A 112 -15.45 -2.45 1.31
C ALA A 112 -14.45 -2.21 2.47
N ALA A 113 -13.59 -1.19 2.37
CA ALA A 113 -12.68 -0.80 3.44
C ALA A 113 -13.45 -0.43 4.73
N LYS A 114 -14.49 0.38 4.58
CA LYS A 114 -15.33 0.90 5.67
C LYS A 114 -16.15 -0.19 6.35
N GLU A 115 -16.76 -1.10 5.58
CA GLU A 115 -17.53 -2.23 6.12
C GLU A 115 -16.63 -3.19 6.93
N ASN A 116 -15.41 -3.43 6.45
CA ASN A 116 -14.49 -4.39 7.05
C ASN A 116 -13.53 -3.77 8.08
N ARG A 117 -13.48 -2.43 8.18
CA ARG A 117 -12.60 -1.64 9.07
C ARG A 117 -11.15 -2.12 9.02
N THR A 118 -10.65 -2.36 7.81
CA THR A 118 -9.33 -2.97 7.63
C THR A 118 -8.20 -2.00 7.90
N GLY A 119 -8.40 -0.71 7.62
CA GLY A 119 -7.36 0.30 7.60
C GLY A 119 -6.48 0.28 6.35
N CYS A 120 -6.77 -0.55 5.35
CA CYS A 120 -5.86 -0.77 4.23
C CYS A 120 -5.76 0.45 3.31
N ILE A 121 -4.61 1.13 3.32
CA ILE A 121 -4.33 2.28 2.46
C ILE A 121 -3.68 1.81 1.16
N LEU A 122 -2.62 1.02 1.25
CA LEU A 122 -1.86 0.50 0.10
C LEU A 122 -1.60 -0.99 0.27
N CYS A 123 -2.00 -1.77 -0.73
CA CYS A 123 -1.63 -3.19 -0.84
C CYS A 123 -0.58 -3.43 -1.94
N LEU A 124 0.26 -4.44 -1.73
CA LEU A 124 1.39 -4.83 -2.59
C LEU A 124 0.97 -5.73 -3.76
N ASP A 125 -0.31 -6.00 -3.87
CA ASP A 125 -1.02 -6.62 -4.99
C ASP A 125 -2.45 -6.10 -5.00
N SER A 126 -3.14 -6.37 -6.11
CA SER A 126 -4.48 -5.87 -6.36
C SER A 126 -5.44 -6.32 -5.25
N CYS A 127 -6.09 -5.38 -4.58
CA CYS A 127 -6.98 -5.67 -3.46
C CYS A 127 -8.37 -5.06 -3.69
N PRO A 128 -9.47 -5.82 -3.53
CA PRO A 128 -10.83 -5.29 -3.56
C PRO A 128 -11.23 -4.52 -2.30
N ILE A 129 -10.32 -4.34 -1.33
CA ILE A 129 -10.60 -3.68 -0.04
C ILE A 129 -9.74 -2.42 0.14
N ALA A 130 -8.48 -2.43 -0.29
CA ALA A 130 -7.60 -1.29 -0.07
C ALA A 130 -7.97 -0.08 -0.95
N ILE A 131 -7.64 1.10 -0.45
CA ILE A 131 -7.86 2.37 -1.17
C ILE A 131 -6.98 2.43 -2.42
N THR A 132 -5.71 2.05 -2.29
CA THR A 132 -4.74 1.93 -3.37
C THR A 132 -4.14 0.53 -3.39
N SER A 133 -3.71 0.05 -4.56
CA SER A 133 -3.09 -1.27 -4.68
C SER A 133 -2.10 -1.31 -5.84
N ASP A 134 -1.12 -2.21 -5.73
CA ASP A 134 -0.17 -2.49 -6.79
C ASP A 134 -0.82 -3.36 -7.87
N ALA A 135 -1.11 -2.74 -9.01
CA ALA A 135 -1.67 -3.38 -10.19
C ALA A 135 -0.66 -4.25 -10.94
N ALA A 136 0.62 -4.28 -10.56
CA ALA A 136 1.60 -5.20 -11.17
C ALA A 136 1.34 -6.67 -10.79
N TYR A 137 0.58 -6.90 -9.71
CA TYR A 137 0.23 -8.23 -9.21
C TYR A 137 -1.29 -8.37 -9.12
N ALA A 138 -1.80 -9.51 -9.58
CA ALA A 138 -3.23 -9.81 -9.54
C ALA A 138 -3.70 -10.07 -8.09
N THR A 139 -5.01 -10.05 -7.88
CA THR A 139 -5.62 -10.37 -6.58
C THR A 139 -5.11 -11.70 -6.01
N ALA A 140 -4.78 -11.73 -4.72
CA ALA A 140 -4.28 -12.94 -4.03
C ALA A 140 -3.04 -13.60 -4.66
N GLU A 141 -2.33 -12.92 -5.57
CA GLU A 141 -1.19 -13.50 -6.28
C GLU A 141 -0.03 -13.75 -5.32
N LEU A 142 0.25 -12.82 -4.42
CA LEU A 142 1.34 -12.95 -3.44
C LEU A 142 1.07 -14.10 -2.46
N ASP A 143 -0.17 -14.21 -1.96
CA ASP A 143 -0.58 -15.32 -1.08
C ASP A 143 -0.54 -16.67 -1.82
N SER A 144 -1.12 -16.73 -3.02
CA SER A 144 -1.28 -17.99 -3.76
C SER A 144 0.03 -18.53 -4.31
N LYS A 145 0.89 -17.65 -4.83
CA LYS A 145 2.18 -18.03 -5.40
C LYS A 145 3.32 -17.99 -4.39
N LYS A 146 3.02 -17.60 -3.14
CA LYS A 146 4.00 -17.42 -2.06
C LYS A 146 5.14 -16.46 -2.42
N ILE A 147 4.81 -15.39 -3.16
CA ILE A 147 5.76 -14.31 -3.45
C ILE A 147 6.04 -13.58 -2.14
N ASP A 148 7.31 -13.40 -1.83
CA ASP A 148 7.75 -12.77 -0.59
C ASP A 148 8.16 -11.32 -0.89
N LYS A 149 7.64 -10.38 -0.09
CA LYS A 149 8.05 -8.97 -0.14
C LYS A 149 8.61 -8.52 1.21
N PHE A 150 9.80 -7.95 1.22
CA PHE A 150 10.51 -7.48 2.40
C PHE A 150 10.79 -5.99 2.30
N ILE A 151 11.09 -5.36 3.43
CA ILE A 151 11.69 -4.03 3.45
C ILE A 151 13.20 -4.17 3.20
N ILE A 152 13.78 -3.24 2.43
CA ILE A 152 15.23 -3.09 2.35
C ILE A 152 15.73 -2.32 3.59
N GLU A 153 16.38 -3.03 4.51
CA GLU A 153 16.86 -2.49 5.80
C GLU A 153 17.79 -1.27 5.65
N ASP A 154 18.61 -1.24 4.59
CA ASP A 154 19.56 -0.14 4.35
C ASP A 154 18.91 1.13 3.76
N VAL A 155 17.65 1.06 3.32
CA VAL A 155 16.96 2.16 2.64
C VAL A 155 16.06 2.93 3.59
N LEU A 156 15.38 2.26 4.51
CA LEU A 156 14.46 2.91 5.45
C LEU A 156 15.12 3.19 6.82
N PRO A 157 14.59 4.16 7.58
CA PRO A 157 14.93 4.34 8.99
C PRO A 157 14.68 3.07 9.81
N LYS A 158 15.18 3.08 11.05
CA LYS A 158 15.01 1.96 11.99
C LYS A 158 13.53 1.72 12.29
N ASP A 159 13.24 0.51 12.77
CA ASP A 159 11.92 0.15 13.31
C ASP A 159 11.39 1.21 14.29
N GLY A 160 10.12 1.59 14.13
CA GLY A 160 9.46 2.58 14.99
C GLY A 160 9.72 4.04 14.62
N GLU A 161 10.62 4.33 13.68
CA GLU A 161 10.85 5.70 13.19
C GLU A 161 9.72 6.17 12.28
N LYS A 162 9.49 7.49 12.30
CA LYS A 162 8.48 8.14 11.48
C LYS A 162 9.00 8.44 10.08
N VAL A 163 8.16 8.17 9.09
CA VAL A 163 8.36 8.53 7.69
C VAL A 163 7.10 9.21 7.15
N SER A 164 7.27 9.97 6.08
CA SER A 164 6.19 10.56 5.31
C SER A 164 6.06 9.84 3.98
N VAL A 165 4.85 9.41 3.64
CA VAL A 165 4.53 8.81 2.35
C VAL A 165 3.78 9.82 1.50
N ILE A 166 4.30 10.09 0.31
CA ILE A 166 3.77 11.07 -0.63
C ILE A 166 3.08 10.32 -1.76
N PHE A 167 1.81 10.66 -2.02
CA PHE A 167 1.05 10.18 -3.16
C PHE A 167 0.85 11.32 -4.16
N ARG A 168 1.20 11.09 -5.42
CA ARG A 168 0.99 12.03 -6.53
C ARG A 168 0.21 11.37 -7.65
N ILE A 169 -0.73 12.10 -8.23
CA ILE A 169 -1.37 11.68 -9.48
C ILE A 169 -0.33 11.78 -10.60
N LYS A 170 -0.31 10.74 -11.43
CA LYS A 170 0.49 10.71 -12.65
C LYS A 170 -0.28 11.19 -13.86
#